data_AF-A0A939Z9V1-F1
#
_entry.id   AF-A0A939Z9V1-F1
#
_cell.length_a   1.000
_cell.length_b   1.000
_cell.length_c   1.000
_cell.angle_alpha   90.00
_cell.angle_beta   90.00
_cell.angle_gamma   90.00
#
_symmetry.space_group_name_H-M   'P 1'
#
loop_
_entity.id
_entity.type
_entity.pdbx_description
1 polymer ?
#
loop_
_entity_poly.entity_id
_entity_poly.type
_entity_poly.pdbx_seq_one_letter_code
_entity_poly.pdbx_strand_id
1 'polypeptide(L)' 'MNIKLEPLKKHIIDIIDAQICDFDIDVGKIADTTAVSVLSEIQSIISDEKNSDFDAVEKIVCVFEKYHLDFGGRHDF' A
#
# COMPACT_ATOMS: atom_id res chain seq x y z
N MET A 1 1.78 34.43 27.92
CA MET A 1 1.12 35.05 26.76
C MET A 1 0.87 33.94 25.74
N ASN A 2 -0.30 33.30 25.76
CA ASN A 2 -0.64 32.22 24.82
C ASN A 2 -0.93 32.85 23.45
N ILE A 3 0.13 33.02 22.66
CA ILE A 3 0.04 33.60 21.32
C ILE A 3 -0.79 32.64 20.47
N LYS A 4 -2.07 32.96 20.29
CA LYS A 4 -2.91 32.66 19.12
C LYS A 4 -2.52 31.40 18.32
N LEU A 5 -2.46 30.26 18.99
CA LEU A 5 -2.04 28.98 18.42
C LEU A 5 -3.17 28.40 17.53
N GLU A 6 -4.41 28.75 17.84
CA GLU A 6 -5.60 28.32 17.12
C GLU A 6 -5.71 28.86 15.68
N PRO A 7 -5.55 30.17 15.41
CA PRO A 7 -5.57 30.66 14.04
C PRO A 7 -4.40 30.16 13.20
N LEU A 8 -3.23 29.91 13.82
CA LEU A 8 -2.09 29.33 13.12
C LEU A 8 -2.37 27.88 12.70
N LYS A 9 -2.94 27.07 13.60
CA LYS A 9 -3.33 25.69 13.32
C LYS A 9 -4.38 25.62 12.21
N LYS A 10 -5.38 26.51 12.25
CA LYS A 10 -6.40 26.60 11.21
C LYS A 10 -5.78 26.93 9.84
N HIS A 11 -4.87 27.90 9.81
CA HIS A 11 -4.22 28.30 8.57
C HIS A 11 -3.34 27.20 7.96
N ILE A 12 -2.65 26.41 8.81
CA ILE A 12 -1.86 25.26 8.35
C ILE A 12 -2.77 24.17 7.76
N ILE A 13 -3.90 23.88 8.40
CA ILE A 13 -4.87 22.90 7.88
C ILE A 13 -5.44 23.38 6.54
N ASP A 14 -5.86 24.64 6.44
CA ASP A 14 -6.40 25.22 5.20
C ASP A 14 -5.38 25.17 4.04
N ILE A 15 -4.08 25.34 4.31
CA ILE A 15 -3.01 25.21 3.31
C ILE A 15 -2.83 23.76 2.86
N ILE A 16 -2.85 22.80 3.80
CA ILE A 16 -2.71 21.38 3.50
C ILE A 16 -3.93 20.90 2.69
N ASP A 17 -5.14 21.30 3.06
CA ASP A 17 -6.38 20.96 2.36
C ASP A 17 -6.36 21.52 0.93
N ALA A 18 -5.95 22.80 0.77
CA ALA A 18 -5.77 23.41 -0.54
C ALA A 18 -4.70 22.71 -1.41
N GLN A 19 -3.62 22.19 -0.80
CA GLN A 19 -2.61 21.43 -1.53
C GLN A 19 -3.09 20.02 -1.88
N ILE A 20 -3.85 19.34 -1.01
CA ILE A 20 -4.39 18.00 -1.27
C ILE A 20 -5.49 18.04 -2.34
N CYS A 21 -6.31 19.10 -2.36
CA CYS A 21 -7.31 19.29 -3.42
C CYS A 21 -6.70 19.47 -4.83
N ASP A 22 -5.43 19.87 -4.93
CA ASP A 22 -4.71 20.02 -6.20
C ASP A 22 -3.90 18.76 -6.58
N PHE A 23 -3.76 17.81 -5.65
CA PHE A 23 -3.26 16.47 -5.96
C PHE A 23 -4.41 15.68 -6.61
N ASP A 24 -4.49 15.77 -7.94
CA ASP A 24 -5.15 14.76 -8.76
C ASP A 24 -4.38 13.44 -8.56
N ILE A 25 -4.73 12.73 -7.49
CA ILE A 25 -4.18 11.43 -7.16
C ILE A 25 -4.67 10.50 -8.27
N ASP A 26 -3.84 10.34 -9.29
CA ASP A 26 -4.08 9.43 -10.41
C ASP A 26 -4.09 8.00 -9.87
N VAL A 27 -5.27 7.57 -9.44
CA VAL A 27 -5.53 6.25 -8.85
C VAL A 27 -5.10 5.15 -9.82
N GLY A 28 -5.14 5.40 -11.14
CA GLY A 28 -4.64 4.51 -12.17
C GLY A 28 -3.13 4.29 -12.06
N LYS A 29 -2.35 5.37 -11.96
CA LYS A 29 -0.88 5.26 -11.76
C LYS A 29 -0.49 4.59 -10.44
N ILE A 30 -1.26 4.82 -9.37
CA ILE A 30 -1.01 4.20 -8.06
C ILE A 30 -1.36 2.70 -8.09
N ALA A 31 -2.46 2.34 -8.73
CA ALA A 31 -2.86 0.95 -8.94
C ALA A 31 -1.83 0.21 -9.80
N ASP A 32 -1.34 0.84 -10.87
CA ASP A 32 -0.29 0.28 -11.74
C ASP A 32 1.02 0.06 -10.96
N THR A 33 1.44 1.03 -10.14
CA THR A 33 2.67 0.91 -9.36
C THR A 33 2.58 -0.19 -8.31
N THR A 34 1.42 -0.33 -7.66
CA THR A 34 1.18 -1.36 -6.64
C THR A 34 1.12 -2.74 -7.29
N ALA A 35 0.37 -2.89 -8.38
CA ALA A 35 0.25 -4.15 -9.11
C ALA A 35 1.60 -4.63 -9.66
N VAL A 36 2.39 -3.72 -10.26
CA VAL A 36 3.74 -4.03 -10.73
C VAL A 36 4.65 -4.48 -9.58
N SER A 37 4.56 -3.83 -8.43
CA SER A 37 5.35 -4.20 -7.24
C SER A 37 5.00 -5.60 -6.73
N VAL A 38 3.70 -5.88 -6.58
CA VAL A 38 3.19 -7.20 -6.15
C VAL A 38 3.64 -8.30 -7.11
N LEU A 39 3.46 -8.09 -8.42
CA LEU A 39 3.85 -9.07 -9.44
C LEU A 39 5.37 -9.30 -9.48
N SER A 40 6.17 -8.26 -9.27
CA SER A 40 7.63 -8.38 -9.22
C SER A 40 8.09 -9.20 -8.02
N GLU A 41 7.47 -9.03 -6.85
CA GLU A 41 7.77 -9.84 -5.67
C GLU A 41 7.36 -11.31 -5.88
N ILE A 42 6.17 -11.56 -6.42
CA ILE A 42 5.70 -12.92 -6.76
C ILE A 42 6.66 -13.58 -7.76
N GLN A 43 7.09 -12.86 -8.80
CA GLN A 43 8.05 -13.38 -9.77
C GLN A 43 9.36 -13.78 -9.09
N SER A 44 9.88 -12.96 -8.17
CA SER A 44 11.11 -13.27 -7.43
C SER A 44 10.96 -14.53 -6.57
N ILE A 45 9.79 -14.78 -5.99
CA ILE A 45 9.51 -15.96 -5.17
C ILE A 45 9.48 -17.23 -6.04
N ILE A 46 8.78 -17.17 -7.18
CA ILE A 46 8.62 -18.30 -8.11
C ILE A 46 9.94 -18.63 -8.82
N SER A 47 10.78 -17.63 -9.08
CA SER A 47 12.07 -17.82 -9.76
C SER A 47 13.16 -18.41 -8.86
N ASP A 48 12.92 -18.49 -7.55
CA ASP A 48 13.86 -19.06 -6.60
C ASP A 48 13.66 -20.57 -6.48
N GLU A 49 14.49 -21.33 -7.20
CA GLU A 49 14.47 -22.80 -7.26
C GLU A 49 14.74 -23.49 -5.92
N LYS A 50 15.12 -22.74 -4.87
CA LYS A 50 15.31 -23.29 -3.52
C LYS A 50 14.01 -23.37 -2.73
N ASN A 51 12.96 -22.67 -3.15
CA ASN A 51 11.67 -22.74 -2.49
C ASN A 51 10.98 -24.04 -2.88
N SER A 52 10.44 -24.75 -1.88
CA SER A 52 9.44 -25.77 -2.16
C SER A 52 8.17 -25.11 -2.68
N ASP A 53 7.35 -25.86 -3.42
CA ASP A 53 6.06 -25.35 -3.90
C ASP A 53 5.19 -24.80 -2.76
N PHE A 54 5.25 -25.45 -1.59
CA PHE A 54 4.53 -25.02 -0.40
C PHE A 54 5.07 -23.68 0.14
N ASP A 55 6.39 -23.56 0.31
CA ASP A 55 7.01 -22.32 0.80
C ASP A 55 6.78 -21.16 -0.17
N ALA A 56 6.80 -21.44 -1.49
CA ALA A 56 6.51 -20.43 -2.51
C ALA A 56 5.07 -19.92 -2.38
N VAL A 57 4.09 -20.81 -2.21
CA VAL A 57 2.69 -20.43 -2.01
C VAL A 57 2.48 -19.65 -0.72
N GLU A 58 3.07 -20.09 0.40
CA GLU A 58 2.98 -19.36 1.69
C GLU A 58 3.54 -17.94 1.55
N LYS A 59 4.72 -17.79 0.93
CA LYS A 59 5.33 -16.49 0.68
C LYS A 59 4.46 -15.61 -0.22
N ILE A 60 3.83 -16.17 -1.24
CA ILE A 60 2.92 -15.42 -2.12
C ILE A 60 1.70 -14.93 -1.33
N VAL A 61 1.12 -15.75 -0.45
CA VAL A 61 0.02 -15.33 0.45
C VAL A 61 0.48 -14.18 1.35
N CYS A 62 1.69 -14.26 1.92
CA CYS A 62 2.26 -13.15 2.69
C CYS A 62 2.45 -11.87 1.88
N VAL A 63 2.74 -11.96 0.57
CA VAL A 63 2.77 -10.77 -0.31
C VAL A 63 1.37 -10.16 -0.42
N PHE A 64 0.33 -10.95 -0.63
CA PHE A 64 -1.04 -10.43 -0.64
C PHE A 64 -1.40 -9.75 0.70
N GLU A 65 -1.06 -10.35 1.84
CA GLU A 65 -1.25 -9.76 3.16
C GLU A 65 -0.51 -8.43 3.34
N LYS A 66 0.77 -8.38 2.93
CA LYS A 66 1.63 -7.18 2.99
C LYS A 66 1.03 -6.00 2.22
N TYR A 67 0.37 -6.27 1.10
CA TYR A 67 -0.25 -5.25 0.26
C TYR A 67 -1.75 -5.05 0.55
N HIS A 68 -2.28 -5.66 1.62
CA HIS A 68 -3.70 -5.62 1.99
C HIS A 68 -4.64 -6.06 0.86
N LEU A 69 -4.21 -7.05 0.08
CA LEU A 69 -4.98 -7.62 -1.01
C LEU A 69 -5.71 -8.88 -0.54
N ASP A 70 -6.99 -8.98 -0.90
CA ASP A 70 -7.77 -10.18 -0.62
C ASP A 70 -7.32 -11.33 -1.54
N PHE A 71 -6.92 -12.44 -0.95
CA PHE A 71 -6.55 -13.67 -1.63
C PHE A 71 -7.60 -14.78 -1.49
N GLY A 72 -8.78 -14.46 -0.95
CA GLY A 72 -9.88 -15.41 -0.77
C GLY A 72 -9.59 -16.47 0.30
N GLY A 73 -8.78 -16.11 1.29
CA GLY A 73 -8.39 -17.00 2.39
C GLY A 73 -9.61 -17.62 3.06
N ARG A 74 -9.67 -18.95 3.07
CA ARG A 74 -10.64 -19.70 3.87
C ARG A 74 -9.92 -20.32 5.04
N HIS A 75 -10.24 -19.85 6.24
CA HIS A 75 -9.92 -20.58 7.46
C HIS A 75 -10.88 -21.77 7.56
N ASP A 76 -10.51 -22.90 6.98
CA ASP A 76 -11.11 -24.19 7.33
C ASP A 76 -10.55 -24.61 8.70
N PHE A 77 -11.22 -24.17 9.77
CA PHE A 77 -11.10 -24.73 11.13
C PHE A 77 -12.49 -25.09 11.65
#